data_AF-A0A7C0Y593-F1
#
_entry.id   AF-A0A7C0Y593-F1
#
_cell.length_a   1.000
_cell.length_b   1.000
_cell.length_c   1.000
_cell.angle_alpha   90.00
_cell.angle_beta   90.00
_cell.angle_gamma   90.00
#
_symmetry.space_group_name_H-M   'P 1'
#
loop_
_entity.id
_entity.type
_entity.pdbx_description
1 polymer ?
#
loop_
_entity_poly.entity_id
_entity_poly.type
_entity_poly.pdbx_seq_one_letter_code
_entity_poly.pdbx_strand_id
1 'polypeptide(L)'
;MPTGAIASRASRLEIKEIAKLRKAGYRIVGRHSAVKICHWTKSVLRGGKNCYKGWYGIRSHRCLQMTPSLQYCNLMCIFCWRHHTINRVEAYSGDWDPPEEILDGLIKEQRQLLSGFKGNPRVDRRLFEEAMEPKHMAISLDGEPTMYPYLGDLIKLARRREMTTFLVTNGMNPAALKKLVEE
;
A
#
# COMPACT_ATOMS: atom_id res chain seq x y z
N MET A 1 -28.79 10.28 -9.49
CA MET A 1 -27.31 10.25 -9.48
C MET A 1 -26.81 11.63 -9.10
N PRO A 2 -26.20 11.82 -7.92
CA PRO A 2 -25.32 12.95 -7.71
C PRO A 2 -23.90 12.50 -8.04
N THR A 3 -23.32 13.13 -9.05
CA THR A 3 -21.90 13.11 -9.39
C THR A 3 -21.10 13.61 -8.18
N GLY A 4 -20.63 12.67 -7.36
CA GLY A 4 -19.77 12.94 -6.21
C GLY A 4 -18.40 13.41 -6.67
N ALA A 5 -18.29 14.71 -6.95
CA ALA A 5 -17.02 15.40 -7.07
C ALA A 5 -16.22 15.13 -5.78
N ILE A 6 -15.11 14.40 -5.92
CA ILE A 6 -14.13 14.21 -4.85
C ILE A 6 -13.52 15.61 -4.62
N ALA A 7 -14.12 16.35 -3.70
CA ALA A 7 -13.67 17.66 -3.28
C ALA A 7 -12.18 17.59 -2.92
N SER A 8 -11.43 18.58 -3.38
CA SER A 8 -9.99 18.74 -3.18
C SER A 8 -9.61 18.67 -1.70
N ARG A 9 -9.16 17.49 -1.25
CA ARG A 9 -8.69 17.27 0.12
C ARG A 9 -7.17 17.29 0.15
N ALA A 10 -6.66 18.48 0.40
CA ALA A 10 -5.25 18.86 0.38
C ALA A 10 -4.45 18.18 1.50
N SER A 11 -3.85 17.03 1.21
CA SER A 11 -3.01 16.33 2.19
C SER A 11 -1.52 16.52 2.02
N ARG A 12 -1.13 17.18 0.92
CA ARG A 12 0.22 17.60 0.59
C ARG A 12 0.20 18.43 -0.71
N LEU A 13 -0.68 19.43 -0.83
CA LEU A 13 -1.00 20.12 -2.11
C LEU A 13 0.21 20.61 -2.94
N GLU A 14 1.43 20.61 -2.39
CA GLU A 14 2.67 20.81 -3.11
C GLU A 14 3.65 19.63 -3.04
N ILE A 15 3.23 18.37 -3.25
CA ILE A 15 4.22 17.33 -3.59
C ILE A 15 4.78 17.68 -4.96
N LYS A 16 5.85 18.49 -5.03
CA LYS A 16 6.69 18.70 -6.23
C LYS A 16 7.17 17.37 -6.86
N GLU A 17 6.92 16.25 -6.20
CA GLU A 17 7.36 14.90 -6.53
C GLU A 17 6.22 13.85 -6.71
N ILE A 18 4.92 14.21 -6.70
CA ILE A 18 3.84 13.23 -7.02
C ILE A 18 4.08 12.61 -8.39
N ALA A 19 4.50 13.43 -9.35
CA ALA A 19 4.85 12.97 -10.69
C ALA A 19 5.96 11.90 -10.64
N LYS A 20 6.98 12.09 -9.79
CA LYS A 20 8.07 11.11 -9.59
C LYS A 20 7.58 9.83 -8.94
N LEU A 21 6.71 9.91 -7.93
CA LEU A 21 6.09 8.72 -7.32
C LEU A 21 5.22 7.97 -8.34
N ARG A 22 4.38 8.67 -9.11
CA ARG A 22 3.56 8.07 -10.18
C ARG A 22 4.44 7.40 -11.25
N LYS A 23 5.52 8.06 -11.67
CA LYS A 23 6.52 7.50 -12.61
C LYS A 23 7.21 6.25 -12.03
N ALA A 24 7.46 6.21 -10.72
CA ALA A 24 7.98 5.05 -10.01
C ALA A 24 6.94 3.93 -9.79
N GLY A 25 5.70 4.11 -10.27
CA GLY A 25 4.64 3.10 -10.25
C GLY A 25 3.71 3.15 -9.04
N TYR A 26 3.72 4.24 -8.27
CA TYR A 26 2.79 4.42 -7.16
C TYR A 26 1.41 4.84 -7.66
N ARG A 27 0.39 4.44 -6.92
CA ARG A 27 -0.92 5.10 -6.92
C ARG A 27 -1.17 5.64 -5.54
N ILE A 28 -1.47 6.94 -5.49
CA ILE A 28 -1.75 7.66 -4.26
C ILE A 28 -3.23 7.44 -3.96
N VAL A 29 -3.53 7.07 -2.73
CA VAL A 29 -4.89 6.84 -2.25
C VAL A 29 -5.14 7.80 -1.11
N GLY A 30 -6.22 8.57 -1.25
CA GLY A 30 -6.57 9.61 -0.30
C GLY A 30 -5.41 10.57 -0.09
N ARG A 31 -5.13 10.83 1.18
CA ARG A 31 -4.28 11.91 1.66
C ARG A 31 -2.83 11.49 1.84
N HIS A 32 -2.63 10.32 2.44
CA HIS A 32 -1.34 9.89 2.96
C HIS A 32 -1.06 8.41 2.67
N SER A 33 -1.86 7.76 1.82
CA SER A 33 -1.73 6.33 1.53
C SER A 33 -1.27 6.07 0.10
N ALA A 34 -0.70 4.89 -0.15
CA ALA A 34 -0.38 4.46 -1.51
C ALA A 34 -0.32 2.95 -1.67
N VAL A 35 -0.52 2.52 -2.92
CA VAL A 35 -0.31 1.15 -3.40
C VAL A 35 0.68 1.13 -4.55
N LYS A 36 1.40 0.03 -4.71
CA LYS A 36 2.25 -0.23 -5.87
C LYS A 36 2.29 -1.73 -6.13
N ILE A 37 2.27 -2.13 -7.42
CA ILE A 37 2.45 -3.53 -7.79
C ILE A 37 3.87 -3.98 -7.43
N CYS A 38 3.94 -4.99 -6.56
CA CYS A 38 5.20 -5.63 -6.18
C CYS A 38 5.91 -6.21 -7.41
N HIS A 39 7.24 -6.18 -7.41
CA HIS A 39 8.06 -6.84 -8.43
C HIS A 39 7.63 -8.30 -8.67
N TRP A 40 7.39 -9.05 -7.59
CA TRP A 40 7.04 -10.46 -7.66
C TRP A 40 5.62 -10.73 -8.15
N THR A 41 4.67 -9.80 -7.92
CA THR A 41 3.35 -9.85 -8.57
C THR A 41 3.51 -9.79 -10.10
N LYS A 42 4.36 -8.88 -10.60
CA LYS A 42 4.65 -8.79 -12.04
C LYS A 42 5.37 -10.04 -12.56
N SER A 43 6.30 -10.59 -11.78
CA SER A 43 7.01 -11.84 -12.12
C SER A 43 6.01 -12.97 -12.35
N VAL A 44 5.17 -13.29 -11.36
CA VAL A 44 4.18 -14.37 -11.45
C VAL A 44 3.22 -14.16 -12.62
N LEU A 45 2.68 -12.93 -12.79
CA LEU A 45 1.76 -12.65 -13.89
C LEU A 45 2.42 -12.80 -15.27
N ARG A 46 3.74 -12.67 -15.40
CA ARG A 46 4.47 -12.84 -16.66
C ARG A 46 5.00 -14.27 -16.85
N GLY A 47 4.52 -15.24 -16.07
CA GLY A 47 4.99 -16.64 -16.11
C GLY A 47 6.29 -16.89 -15.34
N GLY A 48 6.72 -15.94 -14.51
CA GLY A 48 7.90 -16.05 -13.66
C GLY A 48 7.62 -16.70 -12.30
N LYS A 49 8.61 -16.61 -11.40
CA LYS A 49 8.58 -17.24 -10.07
C LYS A 49 7.77 -16.42 -9.06
N ASN A 50 7.25 -17.12 -8.05
CA ASN A 50 6.69 -16.55 -6.82
C ASN A 50 7.80 -15.93 -5.94
N CYS A 51 7.47 -15.01 -5.04
CA CYS A 51 8.45 -14.49 -4.07
C CYS A 51 8.79 -15.52 -2.99
N TYR A 52 9.85 -15.24 -2.23
CA TYR A 52 10.30 -16.10 -1.12
C TYR A 52 9.22 -16.34 -0.05
N LYS A 53 8.24 -15.43 0.10
CA LYS A 53 7.12 -15.62 1.03
C LYS A 53 6.21 -16.79 0.64
N GLY A 54 6.40 -17.39 -0.54
CA GLY A 54 5.82 -18.67 -0.89
C GLY A 54 6.10 -19.77 0.14
N TRP A 55 7.22 -19.70 0.87
CA TRP A 55 7.51 -20.62 1.99
C TRP A 55 6.50 -20.53 3.14
N TYR A 56 5.81 -19.39 3.27
CA TYR A 56 4.72 -19.19 4.24
C TYR A 56 3.33 -19.40 3.61
N GLY A 57 3.26 -20.02 2.43
CA GLY A 57 1.99 -20.21 1.68
C GLY A 57 1.48 -18.98 0.94
N ILE A 58 2.26 -17.89 0.86
CA ILE A 58 1.83 -16.62 0.25
C ILE A 58 1.97 -16.65 -1.27
N ARG A 59 0.89 -16.28 -1.96
CA ARG A 59 0.85 -16.16 -3.42
C ARG A 59 1.03 -14.70 -3.83
N SER A 60 2.19 -14.37 -4.37
CA SER A 60 2.59 -12.97 -4.62
C SER A 60 1.70 -12.23 -5.61
N HIS A 61 1.06 -12.94 -6.55
CA HIS A 61 0.12 -12.30 -7.47
C HIS A 61 -1.15 -11.79 -6.78
N ARG A 62 -1.47 -12.32 -5.59
CA ARG A 62 -2.59 -11.88 -4.73
C ARG A 62 -2.15 -10.96 -3.58
N CYS A 63 -0.94 -10.42 -3.63
CA CYS A 63 -0.45 -9.45 -2.65
C CYS A 63 -0.82 -7.99 -3.04
N LEU A 64 -1.39 -7.27 -2.09
CA LEU A 64 -1.60 -5.83 -2.09
C LEU A 64 -0.46 -5.17 -1.30
N GLN A 65 0.57 -4.64 -1.98
CA GLN A 65 1.67 -3.93 -1.32
C GLN A 65 1.31 -2.45 -1.17
N MET A 66 1.14 -2.00 0.07
CA MET A 66 0.62 -0.67 0.40
C MET A 66 1.35 -0.01 1.57
N THR A 67 1.05 1.27 1.79
CA THR A 67 1.37 2.01 3.00
C THR A 67 0.23 2.98 3.37
N PRO A 68 -0.06 3.16 4.67
CA PRO A 68 -0.95 4.21 5.16
C PRO A 68 -0.20 5.49 5.57
N SER A 69 1.12 5.59 5.38
CA SER A 69 1.92 6.74 5.83
C SER A 69 2.99 7.12 4.80
N LEU A 70 2.57 7.24 3.54
CA LEU A 70 3.43 7.56 2.42
C LEU A 70 4.26 8.82 2.69
N GLN A 71 5.59 8.66 2.66
CA GLN A 71 6.55 9.74 2.88
C GLN A 71 6.52 10.35 4.29
N TYR A 72 5.98 9.64 5.28
CA TYR A 72 6.12 9.96 6.70
C TYR A 72 6.92 8.86 7.39
N CYS A 73 8.08 9.20 7.95
CA CYS A 73 8.98 8.27 8.62
C CYS A 73 9.97 9.05 9.48
N ASN A 74 10.19 8.60 10.70
CA ASN A 74 11.10 9.21 11.67
C ASN A 74 12.58 8.89 11.39
N LEU A 75 12.90 8.23 10.28
CA LEU A 75 14.25 7.84 9.87
C LEU A 75 14.52 8.21 8.41
N MET A 76 15.79 8.53 8.11
CA MET A 76 16.33 8.77 6.76
C MET A 76 17.45 7.76 6.45
N CYS A 77 17.07 6.48 6.34
CA CYS A 77 18.05 5.41 6.13
C CYS A 77 18.75 5.54 4.77
N ILE A 78 20.08 5.40 4.76
CA ILE A 78 20.92 5.44 3.53
C ILE A 78 20.50 4.43 2.45
N PHE A 79 19.89 3.31 2.88
CA PHE A 79 19.47 2.22 2.00
C PHE A 79 17.99 2.28 1.65
N CYS A 80 17.22 3.26 2.11
CA CYS A 80 15.82 3.34 1.72
C CYS A 80 15.76 3.82 0.26
N TRP A 81 15.51 2.89 -0.66
CA TRP A 81 15.49 3.07 -2.13
C TRP A 81 14.39 4.03 -2.65
N ARG A 82 13.79 4.82 -1.77
CA ARG A 82 12.70 5.74 -2.05
C ARG A 82 13.26 7.15 -2.02
N HIS A 83 12.80 7.99 -2.92
CA HIS A 83 13.10 9.41 -2.81
C HIS A 83 12.52 9.91 -1.49
N HIS A 84 13.37 10.50 -0.65
CA HIS A 84 12.98 11.16 0.58
C HIS A 84 12.73 12.63 0.28
N THR A 85 11.55 13.10 0.67
CA THR A 85 11.33 14.53 0.78
C THR A 85 11.82 15.03 2.13
N ILE A 86 12.35 16.24 2.17
CA ILE A 86 13.02 16.80 3.36
C ILE A 86 12.11 16.80 4.60
N ASN A 87 10.81 17.05 4.42
CA ASN A 87 9.80 17.05 5.49
C ASN A 87 9.32 15.66 5.92
N ARG A 88 9.91 14.56 5.43
CA ARG A 88 9.43 13.20 5.76
C ARG A 88 9.52 12.86 7.25
N VAL A 89 10.48 13.46 7.94
CA VAL A 89 10.70 13.29 9.38
C VAL A 89 9.79 14.17 10.23
N GLU A 90 9.14 15.16 9.62
CA GLU A 90 8.18 16.01 10.32
C GLU A 90 6.91 15.22 10.64
N ALA A 91 6.33 15.52 11.81
CA ALA A 91 5.05 14.94 12.19
C ALA A 91 3.98 15.32 11.15
N TYR A 92 3.14 14.35 10.78
CA TYR A 92 2.01 14.64 9.91
C TYR A 92 1.01 15.55 10.63
N SER A 93 0.79 16.74 10.07
CA SER A 93 -0.12 17.75 10.61
C SER A 93 -1.48 17.79 9.91
N GLY A 94 -1.70 16.93 8.90
CA GLY A 94 -2.96 16.84 8.17
C GLY A 94 -3.93 15.82 8.76
N ASP A 95 -5.11 15.76 8.15
CA ASP A 95 -6.15 14.80 8.54
C ASP A 95 -5.83 13.38 8.08
N TRP A 96 -5.90 12.43 9.00
CA TRP A 96 -5.83 11.00 8.67
C TRP A 96 -7.16 10.51 8.06
N ASP A 97 -7.09 9.92 6.88
CA ASP A 97 -8.21 9.23 6.25
C ASP A 97 -8.65 8.00 7.06
N PRO A 98 -9.93 7.64 7.02
CA PRO A 98 -10.43 6.47 7.71
C PRO A 98 -9.98 5.16 7.02
N PRO A 99 -9.84 4.05 7.77
CA PRO A 99 -9.37 2.77 7.23
C PRO A 99 -10.16 2.22 6.03
N GLU A 100 -11.48 2.45 6.00
CA GLU A 100 -12.37 1.96 4.94
C GLU A 100 -12.10 2.64 3.60
N GLU A 101 -12.05 3.98 3.60
CA GLU A 101 -11.70 4.78 2.42
C GLU A 101 -10.31 4.39 1.88
N ILE A 102 -9.35 4.15 2.79
CA ILE A 102 -8.00 3.70 2.42
C ILE A 102 -8.07 2.34 1.75
N LEU A 103 -8.65 1.32 2.40
CA LEU A 103 -8.62 -0.04 1.86
C LEU A 103 -9.38 -0.16 0.53
N ASP A 104 -10.54 0.49 0.41
CA ASP A 104 -11.30 0.53 -0.84
C ASP A 104 -10.52 1.20 -1.97
N GLY A 105 -9.93 2.35 -1.69
CA GLY A 105 -9.09 3.06 -2.65
C GLY A 105 -7.88 2.23 -3.08
N LEU A 106 -7.21 1.54 -2.15
CA LEU A 106 -6.06 0.70 -2.47
C LEU A 106 -6.43 -0.50 -3.35
N ILE A 107 -7.53 -1.18 -3.06
CA ILE A 107 -8.01 -2.31 -3.88
C ILE A 107 -8.41 -1.81 -5.28
N LYS A 108 -9.09 -0.67 -5.37
CA LYS A 108 -9.43 -0.03 -6.65
C LYS A 108 -8.19 0.30 -7.47
N GLU A 109 -7.20 0.97 -6.87
CA GLU A 109 -5.97 1.35 -7.56
C GLU A 109 -5.08 0.14 -7.90
N GLN A 110 -5.06 -0.91 -7.07
CA GLN A 110 -4.42 -2.18 -7.39
C GLN A 110 -5.02 -2.80 -8.65
N ARG A 111 -6.35 -2.88 -8.74
CA ARG A 111 -7.06 -3.40 -9.92
C ARG A 111 -6.75 -2.55 -11.16
N GLN A 112 -6.72 -1.22 -11.01
CA GLN A 112 -6.36 -0.32 -12.09
C GLN A 112 -4.93 -0.56 -12.58
N LEU A 113 -3.96 -0.74 -11.68
CA LEU A 113 -2.58 -1.07 -12.03
C LEU A 113 -2.44 -2.44 -12.70
N LEU A 114 -3.25 -3.42 -12.29
CA LEU A 114 -3.25 -4.76 -12.86
C LEU A 114 -3.92 -4.82 -14.24
N SER A 115 -4.88 -3.94 -14.53
CA SER A 115 -5.63 -3.95 -15.80
C SER A 115 -4.74 -4.01 -17.05
N GLY A 116 -3.56 -3.38 -17.01
CA GLY A 116 -2.58 -3.40 -18.11
C GLY A 116 -1.95 -4.77 -18.40
N PHE A 117 -2.13 -5.77 -17.53
CA PHE A 117 -1.66 -7.13 -17.76
C PHE A 117 -2.64 -7.96 -18.60
N LYS A 118 -3.94 -7.60 -18.62
CA LYS A 118 -5.00 -8.42 -19.26
C LYS A 118 -4.75 -8.68 -20.76
N GLY A 119 -4.18 -7.70 -21.46
CA GLY A 119 -3.92 -7.79 -22.91
C GLY A 119 -2.62 -8.49 -23.29
N ASN A 120 -1.79 -8.91 -22.33
CA ASN A 120 -0.50 -9.54 -22.62
C ASN A 120 -0.69 -11.05 -22.79
N PRO A 121 -0.37 -11.65 -23.96
CA PRO A 121 -0.58 -13.07 -24.23
C PRO A 121 0.24 -14.01 -23.33
N ARG A 122 1.27 -13.50 -22.66
CA ARG A 122 2.08 -14.28 -21.69
C ARG A 122 1.46 -14.37 -20.30
N VAL A 123 0.35 -13.67 -20.07
CA VAL A 123 -0.32 -13.67 -18.77
C VAL A 123 -1.34 -14.79 -18.72
N ASP A 124 -1.16 -15.72 -17.78
CA ASP A 124 -2.16 -16.73 -17.48
C ASP A 124 -3.45 -16.04 -16.98
N ARG A 125 -4.55 -16.32 -17.68
CA ARG A 125 -5.85 -15.68 -17.42
C ARG A 125 -6.38 -15.98 -16.03
N ARG A 126 -6.21 -17.21 -15.53
CA ARG A 126 -6.63 -17.60 -14.18
C ARG A 126 -5.82 -16.85 -13.13
N LEU A 127 -4.50 -16.75 -13.31
CA LEU A 127 -3.65 -15.97 -12.38
C LEU A 127 -4.00 -14.48 -12.40
N PHE A 128 -4.34 -13.92 -13.55
CA PHE A 128 -4.81 -12.54 -13.66
C PHE A 128 -6.13 -12.33 -12.91
N GLU A 129 -7.12 -13.21 -13.12
CA GLU A 129 -8.41 -13.15 -12.43
C GLU A 129 -8.23 -13.26 -10.91
N GLU A 130 -7.38 -14.17 -10.43
CA GLU A 130 -7.03 -14.27 -9.01
C GLU A 130 -6.35 -13.00 -8.45
N ALA A 131 -5.51 -12.34 -9.25
CA ALA A 131 -4.80 -11.13 -8.83
C ALA A 131 -5.72 -9.92 -8.65
N MET A 132 -6.87 -9.88 -9.35
CA MET A 132 -7.90 -8.85 -9.20
C MET A 132 -8.62 -8.92 -7.83
N GLU A 133 -8.42 -10.02 -7.10
CA GLU A 133 -8.89 -10.25 -5.73
C GLU A 133 -7.70 -10.54 -4.79
N PRO A 134 -7.04 -9.51 -4.26
CA PRO A 134 -5.92 -9.71 -3.36
C PRO A 134 -6.36 -10.43 -2.08
N LYS A 135 -5.52 -11.34 -1.58
CA LYS A 135 -5.75 -12.10 -0.32
C LYS A 135 -4.71 -11.80 0.75
N HIS A 136 -3.67 -11.03 0.41
CA HIS A 136 -2.62 -10.67 1.35
C HIS A 136 -2.36 -9.16 1.28
N MET A 137 -2.44 -8.46 2.41
CA MET A 137 -2.08 -7.05 2.52
C MET A 137 -0.69 -6.92 3.13
N ALA A 138 0.27 -6.41 2.35
CA ALA A 138 1.62 -6.12 2.81
C ALA A 138 1.76 -4.63 3.10
N ILE A 139 1.68 -4.27 4.39
CA ILE A 139 1.85 -2.92 4.93
C ILE A 139 3.36 -2.65 5.07
N SER A 140 4.00 -2.45 3.92
CA SER A 140 5.46 -2.41 3.82
C SER A 140 5.95 -1.65 2.59
N LEU A 141 5.10 -0.77 2.02
CA LEU A 141 5.48 -0.02 0.85
C LEU A 141 6.45 1.08 1.25
N ASP A 142 5.98 2.25 1.71
CA ASP A 142 6.79 3.41 2.07
C ASP A 142 6.44 3.90 3.48
N GLY A 143 7.22 4.82 4.02
CA GLY A 143 6.97 5.42 5.33
C GLY A 143 7.17 4.46 6.49
N GLU A 144 6.77 4.91 7.67
CA GLU A 144 6.65 4.11 8.87
C GLU A 144 5.15 3.90 9.17
N PRO A 145 4.59 2.70 8.95
CA PRO A 145 3.15 2.48 9.07
C PRO A 145 2.58 2.74 10.46
N THR A 146 3.38 2.58 11.51
CA THR A 146 2.95 2.84 12.90
C THR A 146 2.69 4.32 13.20
N MET A 147 2.98 5.24 12.26
CA MET A 147 2.57 6.64 12.35
C MET A 147 1.07 6.84 12.09
N TYR A 148 0.43 5.90 11.40
CA TYR A 148 -1.00 5.97 11.13
C TYR A 148 -1.80 5.58 12.38
N PRO A 149 -2.62 6.48 12.96
CA PRO A 149 -3.24 6.27 14.28
C PRO A 149 -4.29 5.14 14.28
N TYR A 150 -4.90 4.84 13.13
CA TYR A 150 -5.92 3.82 12.96
C TYR A 150 -5.36 2.51 12.35
N LEU A 151 -4.07 2.22 12.55
CA LEU A 151 -3.42 1.02 12.00
C LEU A 151 -4.09 -0.28 12.45
N GLY A 152 -4.50 -0.38 13.73
CA GLY A 152 -5.22 -1.53 14.27
C GLY A 152 -6.54 -1.77 13.55
N ASP A 153 -7.33 -0.72 13.37
CA ASP A 153 -8.61 -0.77 12.65
C ASP A 153 -8.44 -1.16 11.19
N LEU A 154 -7.39 -0.67 10.52
CA LEU A 154 -7.06 -1.07 9.15
C LEU A 154 -6.69 -2.55 9.03
N ILE A 155 -5.92 -3.08 9.98
CA ILE A 155 -5.57 -4.51 10.04
C ILE A 155 -6.82 -5.35 10.31
N LYS A 156 -7.67 -4.95 11.27
CA LYS A 156 -8.93 -5.61 11.59
C LYS A 156 -9.88 -5.60 10.38
N LEU A 157 -9.99 -4.48 9.68
CA LEU A 157 -10.80 -4.36 8.46
C LEU A 157 -10.31 -5.31 7.37
N ALA A 158 -9.00 -5.38 7.12
CA ALA A 158 -8.44 -6.30 6.13
C ALA A 158 -8.73 -7.77 6.50
N ARG A 159 -8.63 -8.13 7.78
CA ARG A 159 -8.99 -9.48 8.27
C ARG A 159 -10.47 -9.78 8.08
N ARG A 160 -11.38 -8.83 8.35
CA ARG A 160 -12.82 -8.97 8.07
C ARG A 160 -13.12 -9.18 6.58
N ARG A 161 -12.26 -8.69 5.69
CA ARG A 161 -12.32 -8.94 4.24
C ARG A 161 -11.54 -10.18 3.79
N GLU A 162 -11.27 -11.09 4.72
CA GLU A 162 -10.55 -12.35 4.50
C GLU A 162 -9.13 -12.18 3.92
N MET A 163 -8.47 -11.06 4.26
CA MET A 163 -7.08 -10.83 3.88
C MET A 163 -6.15 -11.12 5.05
N THR A 164 -5.05 -11.83 4.79
CA THR A 164 -3.95 -11.91 5.76
C THR A 164 -3.14 -10.61 5.73
N THR A 165 -2.63 -10.16 6.86
CA THR A 165 -1.89 -8.89 6.97
C THR A 165 -0.44 -9.10 7.37
N PHE A 166 0.48 -8.41 6.71
CA PHE A 166 1.91 -8.38 7.04
C PHE A 166 2.34 -6.95 7.30
N LEU A 167 2.68 -6.63 8.55
CA LEU A 167 3.19 -5.33 8.96
C LEU A 167 4.72 -5.36 8.94
N VAL A 168 5.34 -4.35 8.32
CA VAL A 168 6.77 -4.08 8.45
C VAL A 168 6.93 -2.70 9.08
N THR A 169 7.67 -2.62 10.18
CA THR A 169 7.94 -1.39 10.93
C THR A 169 9.42 -1.30 11.25
N ASN A 170 9.93 -0.08 11.42
CA ASN A 170 11.27 0.19 11.93
C ASN A 170 11.38 0.01 13.46
N GLY A 171 10.26 -0.17 14.18
CA GLY A 171 10.24 -0.45 15.62
C GLY A 171 10.35 0.77 16.53
N MET A 172 10.39 2.00 15.99
CA MET A 172 10.59 3.22 16.78
C MET A 172 9.32 3.73 17.48
N ASN A 173 8.15 3.11 17.24
CA ASN A 173 6.90 3.42 17.91
C ASN A 173 6.37 2.19 18.68
N PRO A 174 6.98 1.84 19.83
CA PRO A 174 6.58 0.67 20.62
C PRO A 174 5.16 0.80 21.19
N ALA A 175 4.68 2.03 21.44
CA ALA A 175 3.32 2.27 21.93
C ALA A 175 2.26 1.81 20.91
N ALA A 176 2.48 2.08 19.62
CA ALA A 176 1.60 1.58 18.57
C ALA A 176 1.61 0.05 18.49
N LEU A 177 2.78 -0.59 18.68
CA LEU A 177 2.88 -2.05 18.68
C LEU A 177 2.16 -2.67 19.87
N LYS A 178 2.29 -2.08 21.07
CA LYS A 178 1.56 -2.52 22.27
C LYS A 178 0.05 -2.46 22.03
N LYS A 179 -0.45 -1.36 21.49
CA LYS A 179 -1.87 -1.20 21.13
C LYS A 179 -2.34 -2.28 20.17
N LEU A 180 -1.54 -2.68 19.18
CA LEU A 180 -1.90 -3.74 18.22
C LEU A 180 -1.98 -5.15 18.83
N VAL A 181 -1.27 -5.40 19.93
CA VAL A 181 -1.25 -6.70 20.61
C VAL A 181 -2.41 -6.83 21.61
N GLU A 182 -2.80 -5.72 22.24
CA GLU A 182 -3.90 -5.67 23.21
C GLU A 182 -5.29 -5.69 22.56
N GLU A 183 -5.35 -5.62 21.23
CA GLU A 183 -6.55 -5.36 20.40
C GLU A 183 -7.04 -6.54 19.56
#